data_AF-A0A7X3K3S9-F1
#
_entry.id   AF-A0A7X3K3S9-F1
#
_cell.length_a   1.000
_cell.length_b   1.000
_cell.length_c   1.000
_cell.angle_alpha   90.00
_cell.angle_beta   90.00
_cell.angle_gamma   90.00
#
_symmetry.space_group_name_H-M   'P 1'
#
loop_
_entity.id
_entity.type
_entity.pdbx_description
1 polymer ?
#
loop_
_entity_poly.entity_id
_entity_poly.type
_entity_poly.pdbx_seq_one_letter_code
_entity_poly.pdbx_strand_id
1 'polypeptide(L)'
;MPADTLKQMGSISLRFRCEPCGRNGQYRADRLAELVGDVGLPEAMVVLAKLGQCPRALNPPSVNSTSYNQDKCQIRRDTPAPSMPPTVGKAMHERWRGFIRCERHHQGLKATKPCGVEAELDLPTLVAALGYDFEIAKLNAKLTAPCCGSRSFELTWYRPTQQAA
;
A
#
# COMPACT_ATOMS: atom_id res chain seq x y z
N MET A 1 -24.83 -6.08 -10.23
CA MET A 1 -24.18 -5.98 -8.90
C MET A 1 -24.58 -4.62 -8.35
N PRO A 2 -25.18 -4.52 -7.16
CA PRO A 2 -25.55 -3.22 -6.61
C PRO A 2 -24.28 -2.38 -6.47
N ALA A 3 -24.26 -1.19 -7.06
CA ALA A 3 -23.17 -0.26 -6.87
C ALA A 3 -23.20 0.18 -5.40
N ASP A 4 -22.18 -0.17 -4.61
CA ASP A 4 -22.07 0.27 -3.22
C ASP A 4 -22.15 1.81 -3.19
N THR A 5 -23.23 2.33 -2.59
CA THR A 5 -23.44 3.78 -2.49
C THR A 5 -22.58 4.36 -1.37
N LEU A 6 -22.24 5.66 -1.45
CA LEU A 6 -21.37 6.30 -0.46
C LEU A 6 -21.88 6.17 0.98
N LYS A 7 -23.21 6.19 1.20
CA LYS A 7 -23.77 5.99 2.55
C LYS A 7 -23.54 4.58 3.09
N GLN A 8 -23.58 3.55 2.25
CA GLN A 8 -23.32 2.17 2.66
C GLN A 8 -21.85 1.98 3.09
N MET A 9 -20.94 2.80 2.58
CA MET A 9 -19.52 2.79 2.96
C MET A 9 -19.25 3.44 4.34
N GLY A 10 -20.22 4.13 4.95
CA GLY A 10 -20.13 4.65 6.32
C GLY A 10 -18.93 5.57 6.57
N SER A 11 -18.13 5.28 7.60
CA SER A 11 -16.98 6.11 8.00
C SER A 11 -15.65 5.73 7.33
N ILE A 12 -15.67 4.95 6.24
CA ILE A 12 -14.45 4.55 5.54
C ILE A 12 -13.75 5.80 4.98
N SER A 13 -12.43 5.89 5.17
CA SER A 13 -11.62 6.95 4.58
C SER A 13 -11.23 6.59 3.15
N LEU A 14 -11.61 7.45 2.21
CA LEU A 14 -11.35 7.34 0.79
C LEU A 14 -10.32 8.38 0.37
N ARG A 15 -9.29 7.94 -0.36
CA ARG A 15 -8.33 8.85 -1.00
C ARG A 15 -8.58 8.87 -2.49
N PHE A 16 -8.44 10.03 -3.09
CA PHE A 16 -8.57 10.23 -4.53
C PHE A 16 -7.36 10.98 -5.05
N ARG A 17 -6.94 10.65 -6.26
CA ARG A 17 -5.84 11.30 -6.97
C ARG A 17 -6.18 11.42 -8.45
N CYS A 18 -5.82 12.53 -9.06
CA CYS A 18 -5.90 12.72 -10.50
C CYS A 18 -4.47 12.84 -11.04
N GLU A 19 -4.02 11.84 -11.81
CA GLU A 19 -2.65 11.80 -12.35
C GLU A 19 -2.32 13.05 -13.20
N PRO A 20 -3.17 13.50 -14.14
CA PRO A 20 -2.78 14.59 -15.03
C PRO A 20 -2.70 15.98 -14.40
N CYS A 21 -3.44 16.23 -13.31
CA CYS A 21 -3.39 17.53 -12.61
C CYS A 21 -2.70 17.48 -11.25
N GLY A 22 -2.23 16.30 -10.82
CA GLY A 22 -1.53 16.08 -9.54
C GLY A 22 -2.38 16.27 -8.27
N ARG A 23 -3.64 16.71 -8.40
CA ARG A 23 -4.53 16.96 -7.25
C ARG A 23 -4.87 15.66 -6.54
N ASN A 24 -4.86 15.71 -5.22
CA ASN A 24 -5.26 14.62 -4.35
C ASN A 24 -6.13 15.15 -3.20
N GLY A 25 -6.89 14.24 -2.58
CA GLY A 25 -7.73 14.56 -1.43
C GLY A 25 -8.15 13.32 -0.67
N GLN A 26 -8.37 13.48 0.63
CA GLN A 26 -8.84 12.42 1.52
C GLN A 26 -10.17 12.84 2.15
N TYR A 27 -11.17 11.99 2.01
CA TYR A 27 -12.53 12.25 2.49
C TYR A 27 -13.03 11.04 3.26
N ARG A 28 -13.85 11.25 4.28
CA ARG A 28 -14.65 10.15 4.85
C ARG A 28 -15.89 9.95 3.96
N ALA A 29 -16.32 8.71 3.77
CA ALA A 29 -17.41 8.40 2.83
C ALA A 29 -18.74 9.05 3.24
N ASP A 30 -19.07 9.09 4.54
CA ASP A 30 -20.19 9.83 5.12
C ASP A 30 -20.17 11.33 4.75
N ARG A 31 -19.04 12.01 4.99
CA ARG A 31 -18.84 13.42 4.62
C ARG A 31 -18.85 13.65 3.11
N LEU A 32 -18.34 12.69 2.34
CA LEU A 32 -18.38 12.77 0.89
C LEU A 32 -19.82 12.68 0.38
N ALA A 33 -20.65 11.81 0.97
CA ALA A 33 -22.07 11.70 0.64
C ALA A 33 -22.84 12.98 0.98
N GLU A 34 -22.49 13.68 2.06
CA GLU A 34 -23.04 15.02 2.37
C GLU A 34 -22.68 16.05 1.29
N LEU A 35 -21.47 15.96 0.72
CA LEU A 35 -20.96 16.92 -0.25
C LEU A 35 -21.47 16.68 -1.68
N VAL A 36 -21.52 15.42 -2.12
CA VAL A 36 -21.83 15.04 -3.52
C VAL A 36 -23.19 14.35 -3.70
N GLY A 37 -23.89 14.08 -2.61
CA GLY A 37 -25.10 13.26 -2.59
C GLY A 37 -24.81 11.77 -2.44
N ASP A 38 -25.87 10.98 -2.22
CA ASP A 38 -25.80 9.52 -2.11
C ASP A 38 -25.78 8.87 -3.50
N VAL A 39 -24.65 9.04 -4.18
CA VAL A 39 -24.39 8.47 -5.51
C VAL A 39 -23.37 7.32 -5.41
N GLY A 40 -23.19 6.59 -6.50
CA GLY A 40 -22.11 5.61 -6.60
C GLY A 40 -20.74 6.28 -6.58
N LEU A 41 -19.71 5.51 -6.22
CA LEU A 41 -18.33 5.99 -6.19
C LEU A 41 -17.84 6.59 -7.53
N PRO A 42 -18.13 6.01 -8.71
CA PRO A 42 -17.72 6.58 -9.99
C PRO A 42 -18.34 7.96 -10.24
N GLU A 43 -19.63 8.13 -9.96
CA GLU A 43 -20.34 9.40 -10.12
C GLU A 43 -19.81 10.45 -9.13
N ALA A 44 -19.60 10.06 -7.87
CA ALA A 44 -19.03 10.92 -6.84
C ALA A 44 -17.65 11.47 -7.25
N MET A 45 -16.81 10.66 -7.89
CA MET A 45 -15.49 11.08 -8.36
C MET A 45 -15.58 12.18 -9.43
N VAL A 46 -16.54 12.09 -10.36
CA VAL A 46 -16.76 13.13 -11.38
C VAL A 46 -17.21 14.42 -10.73
N VAL A 47 -18.16 14.36 -9.79
CA VAL A 47 -18.64 15.54 -9.04
C VAL A 47 -17.51 16.16 -8.23
N LEU A 48 -16.72 15.34 -7.54
CA LEU A 48 -15.57 15.77 -6.75
C LEU A 48 -14.51 16.48 -7.61
N ALA A 49 -14.23 15.95 -8.82
CA ALA A 49 -13.31 16.59 -9.75
C ALA A 49 -13.80 17.96 -10.24
N LYS A 50 -15.12 18.12 -10.43
CA LYS A 50 -15.74 19.41 -10.77
C LYS A 50 -15.72 20.39 -9.60
N LEU A 51 -16.05 19.95 -8.39
CA LEU A 51 -15.98 20.76 -7.16
C LEU A 51 -14.55 21.24 -6.88
N GLY A 52 -13.57 20.36 -7.07
CA GLY A 52 -12.16 20.70 -6.99
C GLY A 52 -11.67 21.56 -8.16
N GLN A 53 -12.55 22.08 -9.02
CA GLN A 53 -12.26 22.93 -10.19
C GLN A 53 -11.19 22.35 -11.12
N CYS A 54 -11.22 21.04 -11.37
CA CYS A 54 -10.29 20.42 -12.32
C CYS A 54 -10.61 20.91 -13.74
N PRO A 55 -9.67 21.57 -14.45
CA PRO A 55 -9.95 22.14 -15.78
C PRO A 55 -10.42 21.08 -16.77
N ARG A 56 -9.89 19.85 -16.64
CA ARG A 56 -10.24 18.69 -17.47
C ARG A 56 -11.57 18.03 -17.10
N ALA A 57 -12.10 18.29 -15.91
CA ALA A 57 -13.42 17.83 -15.49
C ALA A 57 -14.51 18.86 -15.80
N LEU A 58 -14.16 20.15 -15.79
CA LEU A 58 -15.03 21.26 -16.19
C LEU A 58 -15.18 21.31 -17.71
N ASN A 59 -14.08 21.13 -18.45
CA ASN A 59 -14.05 21.11 -19.90
C ASN A 59 -13.56 19.74 -20.40
N PRO A 60 -14.41 18.71 -20.41
CA PRO A 60 -14.03 17.39 -20.90
C PRO A 60 -13.74 17.45 -22.41
N PRO A 61 -12.70 16.74 -22.90
CA PRO A 61 -12.43 16.65 -24.33
C PRO A 61 -13.57 15.94 -25.05
N SER A 62 -13.74 16.24 -26.34
CA SER A 62 -14.67 15.50 -27.20
C SER A 62 -14.30 14.02 -27.23
N VAL A 63 -15.32 13.16 -27.12
CA VAL A 63 -15.17 11.69 -27.22
C VAL A 63 -14.51 11.23 -28.52
N ASN A 64 -14.56 12.07 -29.56
CA ASN A 64 -13.97 11.79 -30.87
C ASN A 64 -12.52 12.28 -31.01
N SER A 65 -11.93 12.88 -29.97
CA SER A 65 -10.53 13.33 -30.02
C SER A 65 -9.57 12.14 -29.96
N THR A 66 -8.56 12.12 -30.82
CA THR A 66 -7.47 11.14 -30.80
C THR A 66 -6.75 11.10 -29.44
N SER A 67 -6.73 12.23 -28.72
CA SER A 67 -6.13 12.39 -27.40
C SER A 67 -7.12 12.28 -26.24
N TYR A 68 -8.38 11.85 -26.46
CA TYR A 68 -9.44 11.81 -25.45
C TYR A 68 -9.00 11.19 -24.11
N ASN A 69 -8.30 10.07 -24.16
CA ASN A 69 -7.82 9.38 -22.96
C ASN A 69 -6.74 10.16 -22.21
N GLN A 70 -5.90 10.91 -22.90
CA GLN A 70 -4.84 11.73 -22.30
C GLN A 70 -5.39 13.02 -21.71
N ASP A 71 -6.38 13.64 -22.34
CA ASP A 71 -6.89 14.97 -21.97
C ASP A 71 -8.06 14.95 -20.99
N LYS A 72 -8.75 13.81 -20.82
CA LYS A 72 -9.84 13.68 -19.85
C LYS A 72 -9.31 13.73 -18.42
N CYS A 73 -10.19 14.08 -17.48
CA CYS A 73 -9.90 13.90 -16.07
C CYS A 73 -9.72 12.41 -15.75
N GLN A 74 -8.57 12.06 -15.19
CA GLN A 74 -8.26 10.69 -14.76
C GLN A 74 -8.22 10.62 -13.23
N ILE A 75 -9.26 11.15 -12.58
CA ILE A 75 -9.43 10.94 -11.14
C ILE A 75 -9.63 9.45 -10.87
N ARG A 76 -8.90 8.92 -9.91
CA ARG A 76 -8.97 7.52 -9.45
C ARG A 76 -9.02 7.50 -7.94
N ARG A 77 -9.66 6.47 -7.38
CA ARG A 77 -9.48 6.15 -5.96
C ARG A 77 -8.06 5.69 -5.78
N ASP A 78 -7.31 6.44 -4.99
CA ASP A 78 -5.95 6.07 -4.62
C ASP A 78 -6.04 5.12 -3.43
N THR A 79 -5.53 3.91 -3.61
CA THR A 79 -5.33 3.00 -2.48
C THR A 79 -3.90 3.24 -2.06
N PRO A 80 -3.63 3.77 -0.84
CA PRO A 80 -2.26 3.96 -0.43
C PRO A 80 -1.51 2.63 -0.58
N ALA A 81 -0.28 2.69 -1.07
CA ALA A 81 0.59 1.53 -1.08
C ALA A 81 0.52 0.89 0.33
N PRO A 82 0.30 -0.43 0.42
CA PRO A 82 0.14 -1.06 1.71
C PRO A 82 1.42 -0.80 2.50
N SER A 83 1.29 -0.06 3.60
CA SER A 83 2.40 0.13 4.53
C SER A 83 2.78 -1.21 5.13
N MET A 84 4.05 -1.39 5.48
CA MET A 84 4.52 -2.59 6.17
C MET A 84 3.56 -2.97 7.32
N PRO A 85 3.15 -4.24 7.45
CA PRO A 85 2.17 -4.63 8.44
C PRO A 85 2.75 -4.41 9.85
N PRO A 86 1.93 -3.99 10.83
CA PRO A 86 2.45 -3.66 12.15
C PRO A 86 2.92 -4.90 12.91
N THR A 87 2.31 -6.06 12.64
CA THR A 87 2.48 -7.32 13.39
C THR A 87 2.73 -8.50 12.47
N VAL A 88 3.49 -9.49 12.95
CA VAL A 88 3.81 -10.73 12.21
C VAL A 88 2.55 -11.50 11.82
N GLY A 89 1.54 -11.59 12.70
CA GLY A 89 0.28 -12.27 12.39
C GLY A 89 -0.49 -11.63 11.23
N LYS A 90 -0.56 -10.29 11.19
CA LYS A 90 -1.11 -9.56 10.04
C LYS A 90 -0.29 -9.79 8.77
N ALA A 91 1.04 -9.77 8.87
CA ALA A 91 1.91 -10.08 7.74
C ALA A 91 1.59 -11.47 7.15
N MET A 92 1.45 -12.48 8.01
CA MET A 92 1.07 -13.84 7.62
C MET A 92 -0.31 -13.88 6.94
N HIS A 93 -1.32 -13.24 7.54
CA HIS A 93 -2.69 -13.25 7.03
C HIS A 93 -2.83 -12.52 5.68
N GLU A 94 -2.16 -11.38 5.54
CA GLU A 94 -2.11 -10.59 4.30
C GLU A 94 -1.08 -11.13 3.28
N ARG A 95 -0.50 -12.32 3.54
CA ARG A 95 0.47 -13.04 2.69
C ARG A 95 1.71 -12.24 2.33
N TRP A 96 2.17 -11.37 3.22
CA TRP A 96 3.47 -10.73 3.07
C TRP A 96 4.59 -11.76 3.07
N ARG A 97 5.71 -11.41 2.45
CA ARG A 97 6.95 -12.19 2.48
C ARG A 97 8.05 -11.32 3.05
N GLY A 98 8.71 -11.82 4.08
CA GLY A 98 9.86 -11.16 4.70
C GLY A 98 11.14 -11.87 4.28
N PHE A 99 12.16 -11.12 3.92
CA PHE A 99 13.48 -11.65 3.60
C PHE A 99 14.49 -11.07 4.57
N ILE A 100 15.45 -11.90 4.97
CA ILE A 100 16.59 -11.50 5.78
C ILE A 100 17.85 -11.60 4.93
N ARG A 101 18.62 -10.51 4.91
CA ARG A 101 19.91 -10.44 4.23
C ARG A 101 21.01 -10.06 5.21
N CYS A 102 22.08 -10.84 5.24
CA CYS A 102 23.23 -10.52 6.10
C CYS A 102 23.98 -9.29 5.56
N GLU A 103 24.24 -8.32 6.45
CA GLU A 103 25.00 -7.08 6.17
C GLU A 103 26.27 -6.98 7.02
N ARG A 104 26.73 -8.12 7.52
CA ARG A 104 27.93 -8.15 8.34
C ARG A 104 29.17 -7.83 7.51
N HIS A 105 29.87 -6.76 7.89
CA HIS A 105 31.19 -6.40 7.33
C HIS A 105 32.37 -6.69 8.26
N HIS A 106 32.11 -6.97 9.55
CA HIS A 106 33.15 -7.20 10.55
C HIS A 106 32.86 -8.40 11.46
N GLN A 107 33.92 -9.14 11.83
CA GLN A 107 33.93 -10.16 12.86
C GLN A 107 34.96 -9.77 13.92
N GLY A 108 34.52 -9.06 14.96
CA GLY A 108 35.44 -8.38 15.87
C GLY A 108 36.21 -7.30 15.12
N LEU A 109 37.54 -7.35 15.15
CA LEU A 109 38.41 -6.39 14.44
C LEU A 109 38.69 -6.77 12.98
N LYS A 110 38.31 -7.97 12.53
CA LYS A 110 38.62 -8.44 11.17
C LYS A 110 37.48 -8.10 10.20
N ALA A 111 37.81 -7.47 9.08
CA ALA A 111 36.88 -7.30 7.98
C ALA A 111 36.48 -8.67 7.40
N THR A 112 35.19 -8.90 7.22
CA THR A 112 34.63 -10.12 6.65
C THR A 112 33.56 -9.79 5.64
N LYS A 113 33.29 -10.72 4.72
CA LYS A 113 32.20 -10.57 3.76
C LYS A 113 30.87 -10.99 4.39
N PRO A 114 29.76 -10.34 4.02
CA PRO A 114 28.44 -10.82 4.38
C PRO A 114 28.21 -12.22 3.79
N CYS A 115 27.30 -12.98 4.38
CA CYS A 115 27.00 -14.34 3.91
C CYS A 115 26.52 -14.40 2.46
N GLY A 116 26.01 -13.29 1.91
CA GLY A 116 25.52 -13.19 0.53
C GLY A 116 24.21 -13.93 0.27
N VAL A 117 23.74 -14.72 1.24
CA VAL A 117 22.47 -15.45 1.17
C VAL A 117 21.35 -14.56 1.68
N GLU A 118 20.33 -14.40 0.84
CA GLU A 118 19.01 -13.89 1.23
C GLU A 118 18.13 -15.09 1.56
N ALA A 119 17.52 -15.08 2.74
CA ALA A 119 16.64 -16.15 3.20
C ALA A 119 15.23 -15.62 3.44
N GLU A 120 14.23 -16.39 3.02
CA GLU A 120 12.84 -16.07 3.32
C GLU A 120 12.50 -16.45 4.77
N LEU A 121 11.78 -15.57 5.46
CA LEU A 121 11.27 -15.79 6.81
C LEU A 121 9.98 -16.62 6.74
N ASP A 122 9.97 -17.76 7.41
CA ASP A 122 8.74 -18.55 7.59
C ASP A 122 7.83 -17.89 8.63
N LEU A 123 6.87 -17.12 8.15
CA LEU A 123 5.90 -16.38 8.98
C LEU A 123 5.09 -17.28 9.93
N PRO A 124 4.60 -18.47 9.53
CA PRO A 124 3.96 -19.41 10.45
C PRO A 124 4.85 -19.78 11.65
N THR A 125 6.12 -20.11 11.41
CA THR A 125 7.07 -20.40 12.49
C THR A 125 7.32 -19.18 13.38
N LEU A 126 7.41 -17.98 12.80
CA LEU A 126 7.58 -16.75 13.59
C LEU A 126 6.35 -16.45 14.47
N VAL A 127 5.14 -16.64 13.95
CA VAL A 127 3.90 -16.50 14.73
C VAL A 127 3.86 -17.53 15.87
N ALA A 128 4.24 -18.78 15.60
CA ALA A 128 4.28 -19.82 16.62
C ALA A 128 5.32 -19.54 17.72
N ALA A 129 6.48 -18.98 17.37
CA ALA A 129 7.57 -18.72 18.31
C ALA A 129 7.44 -17.40 19.09
N LEU A 130 6.94 -16.33 18.45
CA LEU A 130 6.92 -14.97 19.01
C LEU A 130 5.52 -14.47 19.38
N GLY A 131 4.48 -15.14 18.87
CA GLY A 131 3.08 -14.75 19.03
C GLY A 131 2.53 -13.97 17.84
N TYR A 132 1.19 -14.00 17.70
CA TYR A 132 0.47 -13.40 16.59
C TYR A 132 0.60 -11.86 16.55
N ASP A 133 0.54 -11.21 17.70
CA ASP A 133 0.60 -9.74 17.84
C ASP A 133 2.03 -9.19 17.94
N PHE A 134 3.05 -10.02 17.71
CA PHE A 134 4.43 -9.56 17.78
C PHE A 134 4.70 -8.49 16.71
N GLU A 135 5.27 -7.36 17.12
CA GLU A 135 5.53 -6.23 16.22
C GLU A 135 6.71 -6.51 15.28
N ILE A 136 6.52 -6.25 13.98
CA ILE A 136 7.58 -6.45 12.96
C ILE A 136 8.79 -5.56 13.25
N ALA A 137 8.57 -4.34 13.73
CA ALA A 137 9.64 -3.42 14.11
C ALA A 137 10.57 -4.00 15.20
N LYS A 138 10.08 -4.95 16.01
CA LYS A 138 10.86 -5.61 17.08
C LYS A 138 11.55 -6.90 16.63
N LEU A 139 11.37 -7.34 15.38
CA LEU A 139 12.01 -8.56 14.88
C LEU A 139 13.54 -8.48 14.87
N ASN A 140 14.10 -7.30 14.61
CA ASN A 140 15.55 -7.08 14.65
C ASN A 140 16.18 -7.43 16.01
N ALA A 141 15.40 -7.37 17.09
CA ALA A 141 15.87 -7.71 18.44
C ALA A 141 15.85 -9.23 18.73
N LYS A 142 15.13 -10.01 17.94
CA LYS A 142 14.91 -11.45 18.17
C LYS A 142 15.58 -12.34 17.13
N LEU A 143 15.76 -11.84 15.91
CA LEU A 143 16.35 -12.60 14.82
C LEU A 143 17.86 -12.45 14.76
N THR A 144 18.49 -13.41 14.09
CA THR A 144 19.90 -13.39 13.72
C THR A 144 20.04 -13.94 12.31
N ALA A 145 21.06 -13.52 11.58
CA ALA A 145 21.35 -14.03 10.24
C ALA A 145 21.51 -15.57 10.28
N PRO A 146 20.74 -16.34 9.50
CA PRO A 146 20.64 -17.79 9.65
C PRO A 146 21.97 -18.52 9.41
N CYS A 147 22.84 -17.99 8.54
CA CYS A 147 24.11 -18.65 8.20
C CYS A 147 25.25 -18.36 9.19
N CYS A 148 25.23 -17.23 9.91
CA CYS A 148 26.38 -16.79 10.72
C CYS A 148 26.03 -16.33 12.13
N GLY A 149 24.74 -16.28 12.50
CA GLY A 149 24.27 -15.82 13.81
C GLY A 149 24.48 -14.33 14.09
N SER A 150 24.92 -13.54 13.10
CA SER A 150 25.14 -12.10 13.28
C SER A 150 23.81 -11.35 13.48
N ARG A 151 23.85 -10.28 14.28
CA ARG A 151 22.74 -9.32 14.43
C ARG A 151 22.79 -8.18 13.40
N SER A 152 23.82 -8.14 12.56
CA SER A 152 23.94 -7.18 11.46
C SER A 152 23.29 -7.76 10.21
N PHE A 153 22.02 -7.45 10.01
CA PHE A 153 21.24 -7.86 8.86
C PHE A 153 20.18 -6.81 8.50
N GLU A 154 19.73 -6.86 7.26
CA GLU A 154 18.63 -6.10 6.73
C GLU A 154 17.38 -7.00 6.64
N LEU A 155 16.21 -6.43 6.92
CA LEU A 155 14.92 -7.08 6.70
C LEU A 155 14.16 -6.35 5.61
N THR A 156 13.77 -7.09 4.58
CA THR A 156 12.99 -6.54 3.46
C THR A 156 11.62 -7.21 3.40
N TRP A 157 10.57 -6.40 3.29
CA TRP A 157 9.19 -6.87 3.29
C TRP A 157 8.55 -6.57 1.95
N TYR A 158 7.97 -7.60 1.34
CA TYR A 158 7.24 -7.49 0.10
C TYR A 158 5.82 -8.00 0.33
N ARG A 159 4.84 -7.18 -0.03
CA ARG A 159 3.50 -7.72 -0.27
C ARG A 159 3.51 -8.26 -1.69
N PRO A 160 3.11 -9.51 -1.93
CA PRO A 160 2.78 -9.92 -3.28
C PRO A 160 1.61 -9.05 -3.74
N THR A 161 1.90 -7.99 -4.48
CA THR A 161 0.93 -7.40 -5.39
C THR A 161 0.48 -8.55 -6.27
N GLN A 162 -0.82 -8.74 -6.46
CA GLN A 162 -1.32 -9.64 -7.49
C GLN A 162 -0.74 -9.18 -8.83
N GLN A 163 0.45 -9.67 -9.18
CA GLN A 163 1.00 -9.55 -10.51
C GLN A 163 0.28 -10.61 -11.32
N ALA A 164 -0.41 -10.09 -12.33
CA ALA A 164 -1.16 -10.79 -13.34
C ALA A 164 -0.43 -12.07 -13.80
N ALA A 165 -1.21 -13.15 -13.86
CA ALA A 165 -0.97 -14.20 -14.84
C ALA A 165 -1.16 -13.65 -16.25
#